data_AF-A0A965LFZ8-F1
#
_entry.id   AF-A0A965LFZ8-F1
#
_cell.length_a   1.000
_cell.length_b   1.000
_cell.length_c   1.000
_cell.angle_alpha   90.00
_cell.angle_beta   90.00
_cell.angle_gamma   90.00
#
_symmetry.space_group_name_H-M   'P 1'
#
loop_
_entity.id
_entity.type
_entity.pdbx_description
1 polymer ?
#
loop_
_entity_poly.entity_id
_entity_poly.type
_entity_poly.pdbx_seq_one_letter_code
_entity_poly.pdbx_strand_id
1 'polypeptide(L)'
;MDGIIGLEDGAILRGRGFGREGWVAAEMCFNTSMTGYEEILTDPSYRGQVVSLTCPEIGNTGINPEDEESDRVQVAGLVVRRLSRRASNWRNRESLEVYLDRNKIPAVQGVDTRALTRKLRMAGALKGVLATNGMSGEEAVRRAREWGGLGARDYVGEVTTGTPYEWDPEGRDFPGKLGSEARRMPPVRHRVAAIDCGIKRNILRLLRAQGIQPLVFPAGAKPGDILNSGVDGVFLSNGPGDPAVPTYVHETVRGLLGKKPIFGICLGHQMLAHALGAKTFKLKFGHRGGNQPVRDLSSGKVAITSQNHGYAVDPATLPAGRAVVTHVNLNDGTCEG
;
A
#
# COMPACT_ATOMS: atom_id res chain seq x y z
N MET A 1 8.16 27.98 1.99
CA MET A 1 7.82 27.45 0.65
C MET A 1 6.30 27.47 0.51
N ASP A 2 5.79 28.05 -0.58
CA ASP A 2 4.36 27.95 -0.88
C ASP A 2 4.05 26.56 -1.42
N GLY A 3 2.90 26.00 -1.03
CA GLY A 3 2.46 24.68 -1.47
C GLY A 3 1.15 24.77 -2.25
N ILE A 4 1.07 24.07 -3.39
CA ILE A 4 -0.12 24.02 -4.23
C ILE A 4 -0.48 22.57 -4.54
N ILE A 5 -1.79 22.31 -4.57
CA ILE A 5 -2.38 21.08 -5.09
C ILE A 5 -3.32 21.46 -6.23
N GLY A 6 -3.01 21.05 -7.46
CA GLY A 6 -3.91 21.18 -8.61
C GLY A 6 -4.56 19.84 -8.91
N LEU A 7 -5.88 19.82 -9.10
CA LEU A 7 -6.65 18.61 -9.42
C LEU A 7 -7.15 18.66 -10.86
N GLU A 8 -7.34 17.50 -11.49
CA GLU A 8 -7.79 17.43 -12.89
C GLU A 8 -9.15 18.10 -13.14
N ASP A 9 -10.00 18.19 -12.10
CA ASP A 9 -11.29 18.88 -12.13
C ASP A 9 -11.18 20.42 -12.11
N GLY A 10 -9.96 20.96 -12.06
CA GLY A 10 -9.68 22.39 -12.02
C GLY A 10 -9.58 22.99 -10.62
N ALA A 11 -9.82 22.21 -9.56
CA ALA A 11 -9.66 22.71 -8.20
C ALA A 11 -8.18 22.97 -7.86
N ILE A 12 -7.94 24.08 -7.17
CA ILE A 12 -6.62 24.46 -6.67
C ILE A 12 -6.72 24.64 -5.15
N LEU A 13 -5.90 23.90 -4.41
CA LEU A 13 -5.75 24.06 -2.96
C LEU A 13 -4.39 24.66 -2.65
N ARG A 14 -4.35 25.60 -1.72
CA ARG A 14 -3.13 26.29 -1.29
C ARG A 14 -2.79 25.91 0.14
N GLY A 15 -1.49 25.81 0.41
CA GLY A 15 -0.93 25.51 1.71
C GLY A 15 0.52 25.98 1.79
N ARG A 16 1.26 25.41 2.74
CA ARG A 16 2.69 25.64 2.90
C ARG A 16 3.45 24.36 2.62
N GLY A 17 4.44 24.43 1.74
CA GLY A 17 5.32 23.32 1.42
C GLY A 17 6.23 22.98 2.61
N PHE A 18 6.50 21.69 2.79
CA PHE A 18 7.50 21.14 3.70
C PHE A 18 8.06 19.83 3.11
N GLY A 19 9.13 19.30 3.71
CA GLY A 19 9.89 18.20 3.10
C GLY A 19 10.67 18.72 1.89
N ARG A 20 10.72 17.94 0.81
CA ARG A 20 11.50 18.28 -0.38
C ARG A 20 10.83 19.34 -1.24
N GLU A 21 11.59 20.34 -1.68
CA GLU A 21 11.16 21.24 -2.75
C GLU A 21 11.05 20.48 -4.09
N GLY A 22 9.91 20.56 -4.75
CA GLY A 22 9.68 19.91 -6.04
C GLY A 22 8.21 19.82 -6.40
N TRP A 23 7.89 18.93 -7.32
CA TRP A 23 6.50 18.63 -7.68
C TRP A 23 6.36 17.18 -8.11
N VAL A 24 5.13 16.66 -8.04
CA VAL A 24 4.81 15.32 -8.49
C VAL A 24 3.38 15.26 -9.04
N ALA A 25 3.16 14.48 -10.09
CA ALA A 25 1.83 14.12 -10.59
C ALA A 25 1.49 12.69 -10.17
N ALA A 26 0.32 12.49 -9.59
CA ALA A 26 -0.08 11.24 -8.96
C ALA A 26 -1.60 11.12 -8.82
N GLU A 27 -2.08 9.95 -8.41
CA GLU A 27 -3.46 9.79 -7.95
C GLU A 27 -3.59 10.37 -6.53
N MET A 28 -4.57 11.24 -6.33
CA MET A 28 -4.90 11.80 -5.03
C MET A 28 -5.83 10.85 -4.28
N CYS A 29 -5.38 10.37 -3.13
CA CYS A 29 -6.18 9.54 -2.25
C CYS A 29 -6.18 10.11 -0.82
N PHE A 30 -7.08 9.60 0.03
CA PHE A 30 -7.09 9.95 1.45
C PHE A 30 -7.03 8.70 2.31
N ASN A 31 -6.48 8.81 3.52
CA ASN A 31 -6.45 7.73 4.50
C ASN A 31 -7.02 8.19 5.85
N THR A 32 -7.88 7.35 6.45
CA THR A 32 -8.61 7.63 7.70
C THR A 32 -7.88 7.26 8.98
N SER A 33 -6.72 6.61 8.90
CA SER A 33 -5.93 6.21 10.06
C SER A 33 -5.49 7.44 10.86
N MET A 34 -5.70 7.37 12.18
CA MET A 34 -5.33 8.44 13.12
C MET A 34 -3.87 8.34 13.60
N THR A 35 -3.28 7.15 13.43
CA THR A 35 -1.91 6.80 13.80
C THR A 35 -1.28 5.99 12.67
N GLY A 36 0.03 5.78 12.75
CA GLY A 36 0.75 4.93 11.80
C GLY A 36 1.05 5.62 10.46
N TYR A 37 1.34 6.93 10.50
CA TYR A 37 1.62 7.68 9.28
C TYR A 37 2.96 7.26 8.65
N GLU A 38 3.93 6.80 9.43
CA GLU A 38 5.23 6.34 8.93
C GLU A 38 5.10 5.03 8.13
N GLU A 39 4.33 4.09 8.67
CA GLU A 39 3.97 2.83 8.04
C GLU A 39 3.18 3.06 6.74
N ILE A 40 2.32 4.09 6.71
CA ILE A 40 1.60 4.52 5.50
C ILE A 40 2.57 5.08 4.46
N LEU A 41 3.51 5.93 4.87
CA LEU A 41 4.47 6.55 3.96
C LEU A 41 5.36 5.51 3.26
N THR A 42 5.69 4.44 3.98
CA THR A 42 6.62 3.38 3.53
C THR A 42 5.91 2.14 2.98
N ASP A 43 4.58 2.12 2.88
CA ASP A 43 3.82 1.03 2.25
C ASP A 43 3.93 1.10 0.71
N PRO A 44 4.50 0.08 0.04
CA PRO A 44 4.67 0.07 -1.43
C PRO A 44 3.38 0.24 -2.21
N SER A 45 2.23 -0.07 -1.62
CA SER A 45 0.92 0.03 -2.27
C SER A 45 0.51 1.49 -2.57
N TYR A 46 1.18 2.49 -1.97
CA TYR A 46 0.99 3.91 -2.28
C TYR A 46 1.90 4.44 -3.40
N ARG A 47 2.71 3.59 -4.04
CA ARG A 47 3.53 4.02 -5.18
C ARG A 47 2.66 4.68 -6.25
N GLY A 48 3.05 5.88 -6.69
CA GLY A 48 2.28 6.67 -7.65
C GLY A 48 1.08 7.42 -7.07
N GLN A 49 0.95 7.50 -5.74
CA GLN A 49 -0.16 8.17 -5.06
C GLN A 49 0.33 9.29 -4.13
N VAL A 50 -0.40 10.40 -4.11
CA VAL A 50 -0.28 11.43 -3.08
C VAL A 50 -1.34 11.16 -2.02
N VAL A 51 -0.90 11.00 -0.78
CA VAL A 51 -1.78 10.63 0.33
C VAL A 51 -2.17 11.86 1.12
N SER A 52 -3.48 12.09 1.25
CA SER A 52 -4.03 13.05 2.21
C SER A 52 -4.43 12.34 3.50
N LEU A 53 -3.79 12.69 4.62
CA LEU A 53 -4.19 12.16 5.92
C LEU A 53 -5.32 13.00 6.49
N THR A 54 -6.40 12.32 6.89
CA THR A 54 -7.59 12.98 7.46
C THR A 54 -7.36 13.41 8.91
N CYS A 55 -6.51 12.70 9.65
CA CYS A 55 -6.10 13.09 11.00
C CYS A 55 -5.37 14.44 10.94
N PRO A 56 -5.80 15.45 11.71
CA PRO A 56 -5.38 16.83 11.47
C PRO A 56 -3.92 17.10 11.87
N GLU A 57 -3.42 16.43 12.91
CA GLU A 57 -2.07 16.62 13.45
C GLU A 57 -1.20 15.42 13.08
N ILE A 58 -0.23 15.61 12.18
CA ILE A 58 0.65 14.56 11.68
C ILE A 58 2.11 14.88 12.04
N GLY A 59 2.92 13.86 12.30
CA GLY A 59 4.34 14.01 12.70
C GLY A 59 4.56 14.14 14.21
N ASN A 60 3.51 13.96 15.02
CA ASN A 60 3.54 14.10 16.47
C ASN A 60 4.43 13.07 17.17
N THR A 61 4.62 11.89 16.60
CA THR A 61 5.52 10.86 17.14
C THR A 61 6.90 10.83 16.47
N GLY A 62 7.15 11.72 15.50
CA GLY A 62 8.38 11.70 14.71
C GLY A 62 8.48 10.46 13.82
N ILE A 63 9.70 10.00 13.59
CA ILE A 63 10.06 8.90 12.68
C ILE A 63 11.06 7.96 13.35
N ASN A 64 11.00 6.67 13.03
CA ASN A 64 11.93 5.66 13.53
C ASN A 64 12.02 4.42 12.59
N PRO A 65 13.23 3.89 12.33
CA PRO A 65 13.42 2.80 11.36
C PRO A 65 12.57 1.54 11.60
N GLU A 66 12.17 1.28 12.84
CA GLU A 66 11.39 0.10 13.21
C GLU A 66 9.95 0.12 12.66
N ASP A 67 9.39 1.30 12.37
CA ASP A 67 8.05 1.48 11.80
C ASP A 67 8.08 1.54 10.24
N GLU A 68 9.24 1.40 9.60
CA GLU A 68 9.32 1.34 8.14
C GLU A 68 8.84 -0.01 7.60
N GLU A 69 7.81 0.03 6.73
CA GLU A 69 7.21 -1.16 6.12
C GLU A 69 7.88 -1.59 4.80
N SER A 70 8.82 -0.80 4.27
CA SER A 70 9.68 -1.18 3.14
C SER A 70 11.04 -0.48 3.22
N ASP A 71 11.87 -0.62 2.19
CA ASP A 71 13.23 -0.07 2.12
C ASP A 71 13.29 1.46 1.90
N ARG A 72 12.16 2.10 1.60
CA ARG A 72 12.09 3.53 1.27
C ARG A 72 10.67 4.08 1.47
N VAL A 73 10.56 5.41 1.40
CA VAL A 73 9.26 6.07 1.28
C VAL A 73 8.67 5.80 -0.11
N GLN A 74 7.40 5.38 -0.14
CA GLN A 74 6.73 4.88 -1.34
C GLN A 74 5.68 5.85 -1.87
N VAL A 75 5.07 6.66 -0.98
CA VAL A 75 4.16 7.73 -1.39
C VAL A 75 4.87 8.70 -2.35
N ALA A 76 4.13 9.21 -3.32
CA ALA A 76 4.63 10.24 -4.22
C ALA A 76 4.71 11.61 -3.52
N GLY A 77 3.82 11.86 -2.56
CA GLY A 77 3.77 13.07 -1.76
C GLY A 77 2.74 12.98 -0.63
N LEU A 78 2.78 13.95 0.28
CA LEU A 78 1.95 13.95 1.50
C LEU A 78 1.17 15.27 1.64
N VAL A 79 -0.11 15.16 1.98
CA VAL A 79 -0.99 16.31 2.28
C VAL A 79 -1.56 16.18 3.68
N VAL A 80 -1.31 17.19 4.52
CA VAL A 80 -1.78 17.21 5.92
C VAL A 80 -2.48 18.52 6.26
N ARG A 81 -3.33 18.49 7.28
CA ARG A 81 -3.93 19.73 7.80
C ARG A 81 -2.90 20.54 8.57
N ARG A 82 -2.17 19.91 9.48
CA ARG A 82 -1.10 20.52 10.26
C ARG A 82 0.06 19.55 10.45
N LEU A 83 1.27 20.04 10.17
CA LEU A 83 2.50 19.39 10.60
C LEU A 83 2.76 19.72 12.07
N SER A 84 3.00 18.70 12.88
CA SER A 84 3.34 18.87 14.29
C SER A 84 4.63 19.67 14.43
N ARG A 85 4.61 20.74 15.25
CA ARG A 85 5.77 21.61 15.48
C ARG A 85 6.95 20.89 16.14
N ARG A 86 6.65 19.87 16.95
CA ARG A 86 7.62 19.06 17.67
C ARG A 86 7.13 17.62 17.70
N ALA A 87 8.03 16.70 17.38
CA ALA A 87 7.82 15.28 17.63
C ALA A 87 8.10 14.98 19.12
N SER A 88 7.20 14.25 19.77
CA SER A 88 7.28 13.89 21.19
C SER A 88 6.89 12.43 21.38
N ASN A 89 7.86 11.55 21.17
CA ASN A 89 7.77 10.13 21.45
C ASN A 89 9.18 9.62 21.81
N TRP A 90 9.28 8.65 22.73
CA TRP A 90 10.57 8.10 23.15
C TRP A 90 11.29 7.33 22.03
N ARG A 91 10.54 6.82 21.03
CA ARG A 91 11.07 6.14 19.83
C ARG A 91 11.59 7.10 18.77
N ASN A 92 11.18 8.37 18.82
CA ASN A 92 11.50 9.35 17.80
C ASN A 92 13.02 9.48 17.60
N ARG A 93 13.48 9.33 16.35
CA ARG A 93 14.87 9.56 15.94
C ARG A 93 15.03 10.80 15.08
N GLU A 94 14.00 11.19 14.33
CA GLU A 94 14.01 12.39 13.47
C GLU A 94 12.60 12.96 13.24
N SER A 95 12.52 14.24 12.87
CA SER A 95 11.22 14.84 12.53
C SER A 95 10.71 14.37 11.17
N LEU A 96 9.39 14.36 10.99
CA LEU A 96 8.77 14.01 9.71
C LEU A 96 9.24 14.91 8.56
N GLU A 97 9.44 16.20 8.80
CA GLU A 97 9.93 17.14 7.77
C GLU A 97 11.32 16.76 7.27
N VAL A 98 12.26 16.48 8.18
CA VAL A 98 13.62 16.06 7.85
C VAL A 98 13.60 14.72 7.11
N TYR A 99 12.77 13.78 7.56
CA TYR A 99 12.62 12.49 6.91
C TYR A 99 12.13 12.59 5.47
N LEU A 100 11.11 13.41 5.22
CA LEU A 100 10.58 13.60 3.86
C LEU A 100 11.58 14.34 2.95
N ASP A 101 12.30 15.35 3.46
CA ASP A 101 13.34 16.02 2.67
C ASP A 101 14.48 15.08 2.27
N ARG A 102 14.97 14.27 3.22
CA ARG A 102 16.00 13.24 2.97
C ARG A 102 15.55 12.25 1.90
N ASN A 103 14.30 11.80 1.97
CA ASN A 103 13.69 10.87 1.02
C ASN A 103 13.18 11.54 -0.27
N LYS A 104 13.42 12.85 -0.44
CA LYS A 104 13.05 13.62 -1.64
C LYS A 104 11.54 13.66 -1.91
N ILE A 105 10.73 13.68 -0.85
CA ILE A 105 9.26 13.66 -0.94
C ILE A 105 8.69 15.07 -0.71
N PRO A 106 7.97 15.64 -1.69
CA PRO A 106 7.29 16.92 -1.51
C PRO A 106 6.02 16.74 -0.69
N ALA A 107 5.75 17.68 0.21
CA ALA A 107 4.57 17.66 1.06
C ALA A 107 3.97 19.05 1.28
N VAL A 108 2.66 19.11 1.53
CA VAL A 108 1.93 20.37 1.76
C VAL A 108 1.11 20.27 3.04
N GLN A 109 1.25 21.26 3.92
CA GLN A 109 0.44 21.43 5.12
C GLN A 109 -0.47 22.65 5.02
N GLY A 110 -1.44 22.77 5.92
CA GLY A 110 -2.36 23.92 5.99
C GLY A 110 -3.55 23.83 5.03
N VAL A 111 -3.64 22.75 4.25
CA VAL A 111 -4.77 22.47 3.36
C VAL A 111 -5.98 22.05 4.19
N ASP A 112 -7.19 22.40 3.73
CA ASP A 112 -8.42 21.82 4.27
C ASP A 112 -8.57 20.37 3.78
N THR A 113 -7.92 19.45 4.51
CA THR A 113 -7.95 18.01 4.19
C THR A 113 -9.36 17.43 4.30
N ARG A 114 -10.27 18.03 5.06
CA ARG A 114 -11.68 17.62 5.13
C ARG A 114 -12.41 17.98 3.83
N ALA A 115 -12.19 19.18 3.30
CA ALA A 115 -12.74 19.57 1.99
C ALA A 115 -12.19 18.66 0.87
N LEU A 116 -10.89 18.40 0.87
CA LEU A 116 -10.25 17.48 -0.09
C LEU A 116 -10.85 16.06 0.01
N THR A 117 -10.98 15.52 1.22
CA THR A 117 -11.58 14.20 1.46
C THR A 117 -13.02 14.12 0.95
N ARG A 118 -13.84 15.15 1.24
CA ARG A 118 -15.22 15.21 0.73
C ARG A 118 -15.25 15.23 -0.80
N LYS A 119 -14.36 16.00 -1.43
CA LYS A 119 -14.24 16.06 -2.88
C LYS A 119 -13.89 14.69 -3.47
N LEU A 120 -12.84 14.04 -2.97
CA LEU A 120 -12.42 12.72 -3.43
C LEU A 120 -13.52 11.65 -3.20
N ARG A 121 -14.24 11.72 -2.09
CA ARG A 121 -15.38 10.82 -1.85
C ARG A 121 -16.52 11.03 -2.87
N MET A 122 -16.80 12.28 -3.24
CA MET A 122 -17.91 12.62 -4.15
C MET A 122 -17.57 12.41 -5.62
N ALA A 123 -16.39 12.86 -6.06
CA ALA A 123 -15.93 12.76 -7.45
C ALA A 123 -15.26 11.41 -7.77
N GLY A 124 -14.73 10.74 -6.76
CA GLY A 124 -13.81 9.62 -6.91
C GLY A 124 -12.34 10.05 -6.76
N ALA A 125 -11.43 9.09 -6.83
CA ALA A 125 -10.00 9.35 -6.85
C ALA A 125 -9.66 10.20 -8.08
N LEU A 126 -9.05 11.35 -7.85
CA LEU A 126 -8.70 12.32 -8.89
C LEU A 126 -7.22 12.27 -9.17
N LYS A 127 -6.83 12.55 -10.41
CA LYS A 127 -5.45 12.91 -10.72
C LYS A 127 -5.13 14.28 -10.14
N GLY A 128 -3.94 14.44 -9.61
CA GLY A 128 -3.50 15.71 -9.08
C GLY A 128 -2.00 15.91 -9.15
N VAL A 129 -1.61 17.17 -9.03
CA VAL A 129 -0.23 17.60 -8.88
C VAL A 129 -0.07 18.24 -7.52
N LEU A 130 0.94 17.81 -6.77
CA LEU A 130 1.42 18.48 -5.58
C LEU A 130 2.72 19.20 -5.96
N ALA A 131 2.82 20.50 -5.66
CA ALA A 131 3.99 21.32 -5.97
C ALA A 131 4.38 22.24 -4.80
N THR A 132 5.69 22.39 -4.58
CA THR A 132 6.31 23.25 -3.56
C THR A 132 7.40 24.16 -4.13
N ASN A 133 7.59 24.15 -5.46
CA ASN A 133 8.65 24.83 -6.20
C ASN A 133 8.20 26.12 -6.92
N GLY A 134 7.11 26.75 -6.46
CA GLY A 134 6.57 27.98 -7.06
C GLY A 134 5.73 27.78 -8.34
N MET A 135 5.39 26.55 -8.71
CA MET A 135 4.47 26.25 -9.83
C MET A 135 3.10 26.94 -9.65
N SER A 136 2.53 27.49 -10.72
CA SER A 136 1.18 28.08 -10.67
C SER A 136 0.09 27.01 -10.53
N GLY A 137 -1.08 27.40 -10.03
CA GLY A 137 -2.21 26.47 -9.89
C GLY A 137 -2.73 26.00 -11.25
N GLU A 138 -2.71 26.86 -12.26
CA GLU A 138 -3.14 26.57 -13.62
C GLU A 138 -2.21 25.53 -14.28
N GLU A 139 -0.90 25.66 -14.09
CA GLU A 139 0.09 24.69 -14.55
C GLU A 139 -0.11 23.33 -13.84
N ALA A 140 -0.34 23.35 -12.53
CA ALA A 140 -0.59 22.13 -11.76
C ALA A 140 -1.84 21.38 -12.23
N VAL A 141 -2.93 22.09 -12.53
CA VAL A 141 -4.16 21.51 -13.11
C VAL A 141 -3.89 20.94 -14.50
N ARG A 142 -3.14 21.65 -15.36
CA ARG A 142 -2.82 21.15 -16.71
C ARG A 142 -2.05 19.84 -16.64
N ARG A 143 -0.98 19.80 -15.84
CA ARG A 143 -0.18 18.59 -15.62
C ARG A 143 -0.96 17.45 -14.97
N ALA A 144 -1.91 17.74 -14.07
CA ALA A 144 -2.78 16.74 -13.48
C ALA A 144 -3.63 16.03 -14.55
N ARG A 145 -4.14 16.78 -15.55
CA ARG A 145 -4.89 16.22 -16.68
C ARG A 145 -4.03 15.40 -17.64
N GLU A 146 -2.78 15.82 -17.85
CA GLU A 146 -1.80 15.14 -18.72
C GLU A 146 -1.29 13.81 -18.12
N TRP A 147 -1.40 13.61 -16.80
CA TRP A 147 -0.91 12.38 -16.16
C TRP A 147 -1.72 11.15 -16.59
N GLY A 148 -1.03 10.07 -16.97
CA GLY A 148 -1.65 8.86 -17.52
C GLY A 148 -2.54 8.08 -16.55
N GLY A 149 -2.44 8.32 -15.24
CA GLY A 149 -3.18 7.56 -14.23
C GLY A 149 -2.42 6.32 -13.74
N LEU A 150 -2.95 5.68 -12.70
CA LEU A 150 -2.35 4.47 -12.12
C LEU A 150 -2.30 3.27 -13.08
N GLY A 151 -3.23 3.19 -14.05
CA GLY A 151 -3.28 2.09 -15.02
C GLY A 151 -2.33 2.25 -16.21
N ALA A 152 -1.66 3.41 -16.35
CA ALA A 152 -0.77 3.68 -17.48
C ALA A 152 0.65 3.11 -17.30
N ARG A 153 0.97 2.56 -16.12
CA ARG A 153 2.32 2.10 -15.79
C ARG A 153 2.27 0.87 -14.88
N ASP A 154 3.21 -0.05 -15.09
CA ASP A 154 3.43 -1.16 -14.16
C ASP A 154 4.19 -0.67 -12.92
N TYR A 155 3.45 -0.40 -11.85
CA TYR A 155 4.03 -0.02 -10.56
C TYR A 155 4.59 -1.21 -9.79
N VAL A 156 4.16 -2.44 -10.08
CA VAL A 156 4.69 -3.66 -9.43
C VAL A 156 6.15 -3.86 -9.86
N GLY A 157 6.43 -3.71 -11.15
CA GLY A 157 7.79 -3.77 -11.69
C GLY A 157 8.75 -2.73 -11.12
N GLU A 158 8.25 -1.61 -10.57
CA GLU A 158 9.09 -0.59 -9.90
C GLU A 158 9.45 -0.92 -8.45
N VAL A 159 8.68 -1.79 -7.79
CA VAL A 159 8.80 -2.02 -6.33
C VAL A 159 9.22 -3.45 -5.98
N THR A 160 9.07 -4.41 -6.89
CA THR A 160 9.56 -5.79 -6.70
C THR A 160 11.06 -5.82 -6.43
N THR A 161 11.51 -6.77 -5.62
CA THR A 161 12.93 -7.14 -5.51
C THR A 161 13.52 -7.55 -6.87
N GLY A 162 14.82 -7.29 -7.06
CA GLY A 162 15.56 -7.64 -8.28
C GLY A 162 16.04 -9.10 -8.32
N THR A 163 16.35 -9.70 -7.17
CA THR A 163 16.76 -11.11 -7.06
C THR A 163 16.08 -11.79 -5.89
N PRO A 164 15.92 -13.13 -5.93
CA PRO A 164 15.41 -13.87 -4.80
C PRO A 164 16.30 -13.73 -3.55
N TYR A 165 15.68 -13.72 -2.37
CA TYR A 165 16.40 -13.67 -1.10
C TYR A 165 15.59 -14.35 0.02
N GLU A 166 16.27 -14.85 1.04
CA GLU A 166 15.62 -15.40 2.23
C GLU A 166 15.42 -14.30 3.28
N TRP A 167 14.19 -14.11 3.76
CA TRP A 167 13.90 -13.06 4.74
C TRP A 167 14.23 -13.50 6.17
N ASP A 168 15.09 -12.72 6.85
CA ASP A 168 15.44 -12.92 8.26
C ASP A 168 15.74 -14.39 8.63
N PRO A 169 16.75 -15.02 8.00
CA PRO A 169 17.08 -16.42 8.23
C PRO A 169 17.46 -16.69 9.69
N GLU A 170 18.00 -15.67 10.37
CA GLU A 170 18.40 -15.74 11.77
C GLU A 170 17.27 -15.45 12.77
N GLY A 171 16.09 -15.00 12.30
CA GLY A 171 14.91 -14.78 13.14
C GLY A 171 15.06 -13.63 14.15
N ARG A 172 15.68 -12.51 13.74
CA ARG A 172 15.94 -11.34 14.60
C ARG A 172 14.86 -10.26 14.50
N ASP A 173 14.10 -10.22 13.42
CA ASP A 173 13.12 -9.17 13.14
C ASP A 173 11.71 -9.59 13.58
N PHE A 174 11.42 -9.35 14.87
CA PHE A 174 10.16 -9.71 15.51
C PHE A 174 9.06 -8.68 15.26
N PRO A 175 7.82 -9.11 14.93
CA PRO A 175 6.69 -8.19 14.88
C PRO A 175 6.38 -7.64 16.28
N GLY A 176 6.22 -6.32 16.38
CA GLY A 176 5.74 -5.65 17.59
C GLY A 176 6.74 -5.59 18.74
N LYS A 177 8.05 -5.44 18.47
CA LYS A 177 9.06 -5.16 19.52
C LYS A 177 8.76 -3.83 20.24
N LEU A 178 8.02 -3.91 21.35
CA LEU A 178 8.01 -2.93 22.43
C LEU A 178 8.37 -3.65 23.73
N GLY A 179 9.41 -3.19 24.42
CA GLY A 179 9.80 -3.73 25.73
C GLY A 179 10.73 -4.95 25.66
N SER A 180 11.59 -5.05 26.67
CA SER A 180 12.82 -5.82 26.75
C SER A 180 12.67 -7.33 27.01
N GLU A 181 11.71 -8.01 26.38
CA GLU A 181 11.70 -9.47 26.39
C GLU A 181 12.19 -9.98 25.05
N ALA A 182 13.36 -10.61 25.06
CA ALA A 182 13.91 -11.31 23.90
C ALA A 182 12.98 -12.49 23.54
N ARG A 183 11.93 -12.19 22.78
CA ARG A 183 11.14 -13.24 22.11
C ARG A 183 12.10 -13.91 21.11
N ARG A 184 12.14 -15.24 21.14
CA ARG A 184 12.94 -16.06 20.22
C ARG A 184 12.01 -16.59 19.13
N MET A 185 12.38 -16.43 17.85
CA MET A 185 11.52 -16.88 16.76
C MET A 185 11.28 -18.38 16.90
N PRO A 186 10.06 -18.87 16.62
CA PRO A 186 9.84 -20.30 16.60
C PRO A 186 10.72 -20.96 15.53
N PRO A 187 11.07 -22.25 15.70
CA PRO A 187 11.81 -22.97 14.68
C PRO A 187 11.04 -22.97 13.36
N VAL A 188 11.77 -22.94 12.24
CA VAL A 188 11.19 -23.04 10.91
C VAL A 188 10.55 -24.42 10.75
N ARG A 189 9.27 -24.46 10.39
CA ARG A 189 8.49 -25.67 10.11
C ARG A 189 8.10 -25.80 8.65
N HIS A 190 7.90 -24.66 7.98
CA HIS A 190 7.51 -24.58 6.59
C HIS A 190 8.29 -23.49 5.87
N ARG A 191 8.47 -23.64 4.56
CA ARG A 191 9.04 -22.62 3.68
C ARG A 191 7.98 -22.18 2.66
N VAL A 192 7.85 -20.88 2.43
CA VAL A 192 6.93 -20.35 1.41
C VAL A 192 7.67 -19.47 0.42
N ALA A 193 7.32 -19.61 -0.85
CA ALA A 193 7.73 -18.63 -1.85
C ALA A 193 6.83 -17.39 -1.71
N ALA A 194 7.40 -16.27 -1.27
CA ALA A 194 6.70 -14.99 -1.22
C ALA A 194 6.96 -14.23 -2.53
N ILE A 195 5.96 -14.14 -3.40
CA ILE A 195 6.03 -13.34 -4.63
C ILE A 195 5.87 -11.87 -4.23
N ASP A 196 6.95 -11.11 -4.43
CA ASP A 196 7.07 -9.71 -4.07
C ASP A 196 6.48 -8.80 -5.15
N CYS A 197 5.23 -8.41 -4.95
CA CYS A 197 4.57 -7.39 -5.76
C CYS A 197 4.70 -5.97 -5.16
N GLY A 198 5.61 -5.76 -4.19
CA GLY A 198 5.62 -4.59 -3.30
C GLY A 198 5.32 -4.99 -1.85
N ILE A 199 5.97 -6.03 -1.36
CA ILE A 199 5.68 -6.66 -0.07
C ILE A 199 6.01 -5.74 1.10
N LYS A 200 5.07 -5.64 2.05
CA LYS A 200 5.32 -5.01 3.33
C LYS A 200 6.13 -5.92 4.25
N ARG A 201 7.13 -5.37 4.93
CA ARG A 201 7.98 -6.10 5.89
C ARG A 201 7.17 -6.78 6.98
N ASN A 202 6.10 -6.18 7.49
CA ASN A 202 5.33 -6.81 8.56
C ASN A 202 4.64 -8.11 8.14
N ILE A 203 4.32 -8.30 6.85
CA ILE A 203 3.84 -9.59 6.36
C ILE A 203 4.92 -10.67 6.55
N LEU A 204 6.15 -10.36 6.18
CA LEU A 204 7.29 -11.27 6.32
C LEU A 204 7.59 -11.57 7.80
N ARG A 205 7.55 -10.54 8.65
CA ARG A 205 7.69 -10.68 10.12
C ARG A 205 6.62 -11.61 10.71
N LEU A 206 5.36 -11.45 10.31
CA LEU A 206 4.25 -12.29 10.77
C LEU A 206 4.38 -13.74 10.28
N LEU A 207 4.80 -13.98 9.03
CA LEU A 207 5.09 -15.32 8.54
C LEU A 207 6.21 -15.99 9.37
N ARG A 208 7.33 -15.29 9.59
CA ARG A 208 8.43 -15.80 10.43
C ARG A 208 7.97 -16.12 11.85
N ALA A 209 7.15 -15.26 12.45
CA ALA A 209 6.60 -15.47 13.79
C ALA A 209 5.66 -16.68 13.89
N GLN A 210 5.16 -17.21 12.77
CA GLN A 210 4.38 -18.46 12.72
C GLN A 210 5.26 -19.70 12.40
N GLY A 211 6.58 -19.56 12.36
CA GLY A 211 7.50 -20.64 11.99
C GLY A 211 7.54 -20.91 10.48
N ILE A 212 7.09 -19.96 9.66
CA ILE A 212 7.13 -20.04 8.21
C ILE A 212 8.31 -19.20 7.72
N GLN A 213 9.22 -19.79 6.93
CA GLN A 213 10.38 -19.10 6.35
C GLN A 213 10.01 -18.57 4.96
N PRO A 214 9.92 -17.24 4.74
CA PRO A 214 9.73 -16.67 3.42
C PRO A 214 11.03 -16.74 2.63
N LEU A 215 10.95 -17.33 1.44
CA LEU A 215 11.89 -17.14 0.35
C LEU A 215 11.23 -16.16 -0.62
N VAL A 216 11.72 -14.93 -0.66
CA VAL A 216 11.12 -13.85 -1.44
C VAL A 216 11.61 -13.93 -2.88
N PHE A 217 10.69 -13.86 -3.84
CA PHE A 217 10.95 -13.90 -5.27
C PHE A 217 10.46 -12.63 -5.95
N PRO A 218 11.14 -12.17 -7.02
CA PRO A 218 10.62 -11.11 -7.87
C PRO A 218 9.22 -11.44 -8.42
N ALA A 219 8.39 -10.43 -8.66
CA ALA A 219 7.04 -10.56 -9.20
C ALA A 219 6.97 -11.39 -10.51
N GLY A 220 8.02 -11.30 -11.35
CA GLY A 220 8.16 -12.04 -12.61
C GLY A 220 8.87 -13.39 -12.53
N ALA A 221 9.08 -13.94 -11.32
CA ALA A 221 9.72 -15.24 -11.18
C ALA A 221 8.93 -16.35 -11.88
N LYS A 222 9.62 -17.27 -12.55
CA LYS A 222 8.97 -18.35 -13.30
C LYS A 222 8.40 -19.40 -12.34
N PRO A 223 7.23 -19.99 -12.64
CA PRO A 223 6.65 -21.06 -11.82
C PRO A 223 7.60 -22.24 -11.59
N GLY A 224 8.38 -22.62 -12.60
CA GLY A 224 9.36 -23.71 -12.49
C GLY A 224 10.44 -23.42 -11.44
N ASP A 225 10.98 -22.20 -11.42
CA ASP A 225 12.02 -21.80 -10.47
C ASP A 225 11.49 -21.83 -9.03
N ILE A 226 10.24 -21.39 -8.83
CA ILE A 226 9.55 -21.44 -7.54
C ILE A 226 9.30 -22.89 -7.09
N LEU A 227 8.78 -23.75 -7.98
CA LEU A 227 8.48 -25.14 -7.64
C LEU A 227 9.75 -25.94 -7.33
N ASN A 228 10.86 -25.62 -7.99
CA ASN A 228 12.15 -26.26 -7.79
C ASN A 228 12.90 -25.75 -6.54
N SER A 229 12.40 -24.71 -5.86
CA SER A 229 13.07 -24.15 -4.66
C SER A 229 12.73 -24.87 -3.36
N GLY A 230 11.98 -25.97 -3.42
CA GLY A 230 11.64 -26.79 -2.25
C GLY A 230 10.68 -26.14 -1.25
N VAL A 231 9.84 -25.21 -1.70
CA VAL A 231 8.83 -24.54 -0.85
C VAL A 231 7.57 -25.40 -0.67
N ASP A 232 6.91 -25.22 0.48
CA ASP A 232 5.69 -25.91 0.87
C ASP A 232 4.43 -25.20 0.39
N GLY A 233 4.50 -23.88 0.18
CA GLY A 233 3.39 -23.04 -0.25
C GLY A 233 3.86 -21.76 -0.96
N VAL A 234 2.90 -21.00 -1.45
CA VAL A 234 3.14 -19.72 -2.14
C VAL A 234 2.33 -18.63 -1.46
N PHE A 235 2.96 -17.48 -1.25
CA PHE A 235 2.34 -16.29 -0.73
C PHE A 235 2.41 -15.17 -1.79
N LEU A 236 1.29 -14.48 -2.05
CA LEU A 236 1.21 -13.35 -2.97
C LEU A 236 1.04 -12.06 -2.15
N SER A 237 2.01 -11.14 -2.25
CA SER A 237 2.02 -9.95 -1.42
C SER A 237 0.99 -8.90 -1.84
N ASN A 238 0.85 -7.88 -0.99
CA ASN A 238 0.28 -6.60 -1.40
C ASN A 238 1.17 -5.92 -2.47
N GLY A 239 0.67 -4.83 -3.04
CA GLY A 239 1.40 -4.04 -4.03
C GLY A 239 0.59 -2.87 -4.58
N PRO A 240 1.23 -2.00 -5.38
CA PRO A 240 0.60 -0.82 -5.97
C PRO A 240 -0.09 -1.10 -7.31
N GLY A 241 -0.80 -0.08 -7.78
CA GLY A 241 -1.23 0.02 -9.17
C GLY A 241 -2.54 -0.69 -9.48
N ASP A 242 -2.81 -0.82 -10.78
CA ASP A 242 -3.96 -1.55 -11.31
C ASP A 242 -3.61 -3.05 -11.43
N PRO A 243 -4.38 -3.96 -10.79
CA PRO A 243 -4.13 -5.38 -10.88
C PRO A 243 -4.21 -5.93 -12.31
N ALA A 244 -4.86 -5.26 -13.25
CA ALA A 244 -4.92 -5.71 -14.65
C ALA A 244 -3.61 -5.52 -15.43
N VAL A 245 -2.70 -4.66 -14.95
CA VAL A 245 -1.46 -4.29 -15.66
C VAL A 245 -0.34 -5.35 -15.56
N PRO A 246 0.02 -5.90 -14.39
CA PRO A 246 1.14 -6.83 -14.26
C PRO A 246 0.77 -8.27 -14.70
N THR A 247 0.47 -8.47 -15.98
CA THR A 247 -0.03 -9.76 -16.52
C THR A 247 0.93 -10.92 -16.34
N TYR A 248 2.24 -10.66 -16.26
CA TYR A 248 3.26 -11.67 -15.96
C TYR A 248 3.04 -12.30 -14.57
N VAL A 249 2.51 -11.56 -13.59
CA VAL A 249 2.16 -12.12 -12.27
C VAL A 249 0.98 -13.07 -12.40
N HIS A 250 -0.02 -12.74 -13.24
CA HIS A 250 -1.15 -13.64 -13.52
C HIS A 250 -0.67 -14.97 -14.12
N GLU A 251 0.28 -14.90 -15.06
CA GLU A 251 0.88 -16.07 -15.68
C GLU A 251 1.65 -16.93 -14.68
N THR A 252 2.45 -16.29 -13.80
CA THR A 252 3.15 -16.99 -12.73
C THR A 252 2.17 -17.69 -11.78
N VAL A 253 1.14 -17.00 -11.30
CA VAL A 253 0.13 -17.59 -10.40
C VAL A 253 -0.62 -18.74 -11.09
N ARG A 254 -0.96 -18.60 -12.37
CA ARG A 254 -1.63 -19.65 -13.15
C ARG A 254 -0.78 -20.92 -13.25
N GLY A 255 0.54 -20.79 -13.40
CA GLY A 255 1.47 -21.93 -13.41
C GLY A 255 1.62 -22.63 -12.05
N LEU A 256 1.25 -21.96 -10.95
CA LEU A 256 1.34 -22.48 -9.58
C LEU A 256 0.01 -23.06 -9.06
N LEU A 257 -1.12 -22.68 -9.67
CA LEU A 257 -2.46 -23.15 -9.29
C LEU A 257 -2.54 -24.69 -9.32
N GLY A 258 -3.03 -25.27 -8.23
CA GLY A 258 -3.17 -26.72 -8.06
C GLY A 258 -1.85 -27.47 -7.83
N LYS A 259 -0.71 -26.78 -7.72
CA LYS A 259 0.60 -27.39 -7.41
C LYS A 259 0.99 -27.26 -5.94
N LYS A 260 0.65 -26.12 -5.32
CA LYS A 260 0.93 -25.79 -3.92
C LYS A 260 -0.23 -24.95 -3.34
N PRO A 261 -0.43 -24.91 -2.01
CA PRO A 261 -1.32 -23.95 -1.38
C PRO A 261 -0.88 -22.51 -1.69
N ILE A 262 -1.84 -21.64 -2.02
CA ILE A 262 -1.60 -20.23 -2.35
C ILE A 262 -2.42 -19.36 -1.40
N PHE A 263 -1.79 -18.36 -0.81
CA PHE A 263 -2.45 -17.31 -0.02
C PHE A 263 -2.07 -15.93 -0.54
N GLY A 264 -3.05 -15.07 -0.84
CA GLY A 264 -2.82 -13.73 -1.39
C GLY A 264 -3.45 -12.64 -0.54
N ILE A 265 -2.74 -11.51 -0.38
CA ILE A 265 -3.20 -10.34 0.38
C ILE A 265 -3.26 -9.11 -0.54
N CYS A 266 -4.35 -8.34 -0.46
CA CYS A 266 -4.54 -7.10 -1.23
C CYS A 266 -4.36 -7.34 -2.74
N LEU A 267 -3.28 -6.83 -3.35
CA LEU A 267 -2.95 -7.11 -4.74
C LEU A 267 -2.83 -8.61 -5.01
N GLY A 268 -2.22 -9.39 -4.11
CA GLY A 268 -2.12 -10.84 -4.23
C GLY A 268 -3.47 -11.57 -4.27
N HIS A 269 -4.48 -11.06 -3.55
CA HIS A 269 -5.86 -11.57 -3.65
C HIS A 269 -6.43 -11.31 -5.06
N GLN A 270 -6.17 -10.11 -5.61
CA GLN A 270 -6.62 -9.73 -6.95
C GLN A 270 -5.87 -10.52 -8.05
N MET A 271 -4.57 -10.74 -7.90
CA MET A 271 -3.76 -11.57 -8.82
C MET A 271 -4.29 -13.00 -8.88
N LEU A 272 -4.65 -13.57 -7.72
CA LEU A 272 -5.25 -14.90 -7.63
C LEU A 272 -6.60 -14.94 -8.34
N ALA A 273 -7.45 -13.93 -8.15
CA ALA A 273 -8.73 -13.83 -8.83
C ALA A 273 -8.56 -13.74 -10.37
N HIS A 274 -7.63 -12.91 -10.87
CA HIS A 274 -7.28 -12.82 -12.29
C HIS A 274 -6.74 -14.14 -12.85
N ALA A 275 -5.88 -14.84 -12.10
CA ALA A 275 -5.36 -16.15 -12.49
C ALA A 275 -6.46 -17.22 -12.61
N LEU A 276 -7.53 -17.10 -11.82
CA LEU A 276 -8.74 -17.92 -11.90
C LEU A 276 -9.68 -17.49 -13.04
N GLY A 277 -9.47 -16.32 -13.66
CA GLY A 277 -10.28 -15.81 -14.77
C GLY A 277 -11.36 -14.80 -14.36
N ALA A 278 -11.37 -14.36 -13.10
CA ALA A 278 -12.23 -13.28 -12.65
C ALA A 278 -11.69 -11.91 -13.08
N LYS A 279 -12.50 -10.87 -12.91
CA LYS A 279 -12.15 -9.48 -13.23
C LYS A 279 -12.09 -8.63 -11.97
N THR A 280 -11.36 -7.53 -12.06
CA THR A 280 -11.35 -6.47 -11.05
C THR A 280 -11.93 -5.19 -11.63
N PHE A 281 -12.42 -4.33 -10.77
CA PHE A 281 -12.87 -2.99 -11.12
C PHE A 281 -12.25 -1.95 -10.19
N LYS A 282 -12.13 -0.72 -10.68
CA LYS A 282 -11.65 0.41 -9.87
C LYS A 282 -12.76 0.89 -8.95
N LEU A 283 -12.47 0.95 -7.66
CA LEU A 283 -13.36 1.56 -6.67
C LEU A 283 -13.40 3.07 -6.88
N LYS A 284 -14.53 3.68 -6.53
CA LYS A 284 -14.72 5.13 -6.69
C LYS A 284 -13.58 5.94 -6.05
N PHE A 285 -13.27 5.67 -4.79
CA PHE A 285 -12.16 6.29 -4.06
C PHE A 285 -11.30 5.28 -3.27
N GLY A 286 -11.60 3.99 -3.36
CA GLY A 286 -10.89 2.91 -2.66
C GLY A 286 -11.13 2.86 -1.15
N HIS A 287 -10.55 1.85 -0.52
CA HIS A 287 -10.55 1.69 0.93
C HIS A 287 -9.15 1.93 1.50
N ARG A 288 -9.04 2.96 2.34
CA ARG A 288 -7.77 3.45 2.88
C ARG A 288 -7.95 3.89 4.33
N GLY A 289 -7.64 3.00 5.26
CA GLY A 289 -7.85 3.26 6.68
C GLY A 289 -7.79 2.02 7.58
N GLY A 290 -7.55 2.24 8.86
CA GLY A 290 -7.49 1.19 9.90
C GLY A 290 -8.82 0.84 10.56
N ASN A 291 -9.96 1.20 9.97
CA ASN A 291 -11.28 1.11 10.59
C ASN A 291 -12.36 0.49 9.68
N GLN A 292 -11.97 -0.37 8.74
CA GLN A 292 -12.91 -0.98 7.81
C GLN A 292 -13.54 -2.26 8.40
N PRO A 293 -14.87 -2.35 8.53
CA PRO A 293 -15.54 -3.54 9.02
C PRO A 293 -15.69 -4.58 7.90
N VAL A 294 -15.12 -5.77 8.11
CA VAL A 294 -15.22 -6.90 7.18
C VAL A 294 -15.91 -8.07 7.87
N ARG A 295 -16.91 -8.65 7.23
CA ARG A 295 -17.65 -9.81 7.73
C ARG A 295 -17.21 -11.08 7.02
N ASP A 296 -16.88 -12.09 7.80
CA ASP A 296 -16.75 -13.48 7.35
C ASP A 296 -18.15 -14.06 7.11
N LEU A 297 -18.44 -14.45 5.88
CA LEU A 297 -19.75 -14.98 5.48
C LEU A 297 -20.03 -16.38 6.05
N SER A 298 -18.99 -17.15 6.37
CA SER A 298 -19.15 -18.51 6.89
C SER A 298 -19.53 -18.52 8.38
N SER A 299 -18.94 -17.63 9.17
CA SER A 299 -19.14 -17.57 10.62
C SER A 299 -20.04 -16.42 11.09
N GLY A 300 -20.27 -15.42 10.22
CA GLY A 300 -20.98 -14.19 10.57
C GLY A 300 -20.16 -13.21 11.43
N LYS A 301 -18.93 -13.57 11.82
CA LYS A 301 -18.05 -12.70 12.63
C LYS A 301 -17.59 -11.49 11.85
N VAL A 302 -17.38 -10.39 12.57
CA VAL A 302 -16.90 -9.13 12.01
C VAL A 302 -15.52 -8.82 12.59
N ALA A 303 -14.58 -8.45 11.72
CA ALA A 303 -13.28 -7.92 12.08
C ALA A 303 -13.16 -6.46 11.63
N ILE A 304 -12.43 -5.66 12.41
CA ILE A 304 -11.98 -4.33 11.97
C ILE A 304 -10.61 -4.50 11.32
N THR A 305 -10.49 -4.08 10.06
CA THR A 305 -9.32 -4.34 9.24
C THR A 305 -8.65 -3.05 8.79
N SER A 306 -7.35 -3.18 8.50
CA SER A 306 -6.57 -2.15 7.81
C SER A 306 -6.63 -2.40 6.32
N GLN A 307 -7.08 -1.40 5.56
CA GLN A 307 -7.22 -1.49 4.12
C GLN A 307 -6.44 -0.40 3.41
N ASN A 308 -5.89 -0.77 2.26
CA ASN A 308 -5.23 0.11 1.31
C ASN A 308 -5.33 -0.47 -0.10
N HIS A 309 -6.48 -0.28 -0.75
CA HIS A 309 -6.68 -0.69 -2.15
C HIS A 309 -7.65 0.23 -2.89
N GLY A 310 -7.33 0.51 -4.16
CA GLY A 310 -8.16 1.27 -5.10
C GLY A 310 -9.00 0.40 -6.04
N TYR A 311 -8.82 -0.92 -6.00
CA TYR A 311 -9.47 -1.89 -6.87
C TYR A 311 -10.11 -2.99 -6.02
N ALA A 312 -11.14 -3.64 -6.56
CA ALA A 312 -11.80 -4.78 -5.93
C ALA A 312 -12.10 -5.87 -6.97
N VAL A 313 -12.21 -7.12 -6.52
CA VAL A 313 -12.65 -8.24 -7.36
C VAL A 313 -14.15 -8.14 -7.58
N ASP A 314 -14.60 -8.35 -8.82
CA ASP A 314 -16.02 -8.45 -9.14
C ASP A 314 -16.52 -9.87 -8.86
N PRO A 315 -17.32 -10.10 -7.80
CA PRO A 315 -17.79 -11.43 -7.44
C PRO A 315 -18.68 -12.06 -8.52
N ALA A 316 -19.34 -11.27 -9.38
CA ALA A 316 -20.17 -11.79 -10.47
C ALA A 316 -19.33 -12.45 -11.58
N THR A 317 -18.03 -12.20 -11.61
CA THR A 317 -17.10 -12.76 -12.62
C THR A 317 -16.32 -13.96 -12.11
N LEU A 318 -16.52 -14.38 -10.85
CA LEU A 318 -15.86 -15.55 -10.30
C LEU A 318 -16.33 -16.83 -11.02
N PRO A 319 -15.42 -17.74 -11.41
CA PRO A 319 -15.79 -18.98 -12.06
C PRO A 319 -16.62 -19.88 -11.12
N ALA A 320 -17.83 -20.21 -11.57
CA ALA A 320 -18.76 -21.04 -10.81
C ALA A 320 -18.13 -22.37 -10.40
N GLY A 321 -18.28 -22.73 -9.12
CA GLY A 321 -17.76 -23.98 -8.55
C GLY A 321 -16.25 -24.03 -8.34
N ARG A 322 -15.49 -22.98 -8.68
CA ARG A 322 -14.02 -22.92 -8.45
C ARG A 322 -13.61 -21.92 -7.37
N ALA A 323 -14.43 -20.90 -7.13
CA ALA A 323 -14.20 -19.89 -6.10
C ALA A 323 -15.53 -19.51 -5.44
N VAL A 324 -15.45 -19.09 -4.18
CA VAL A 324 -16.57 -18.57 -3.41
C VAL A 324 -16.12 -17.29 -2.73
N VAL A 325 -17.04 -16.34 -2.57
CA VAL A 325 -16.81 -15.15 -1.74
C VAL A 325 -16.84 -15.60 -0.28
N THR A 326 -15.79 -15.27 0.47
CA THR A 326 -15.66 -15.60 1.88
C THR A 326 -15.85 -14.37 2.77
N HIS A 327 -15.49 -13.18 2.29
CA HIS A 327 -15.54 -11.96 3.08
C HIS A 327 -16.14 -10.80 2.29
N VAL A 328 -16.88 -9.93 2.99
CA VAL A 328 -17.47 -8.71 2.42
C VAL A 328 -17.25 -7.51 3.31
N ASN A 329 -17.05 -6.35 2.70
CA ASN A 329 -17.02 -5.08 3.39
C ASN A 329 -18.43 -4.70 3.85
N LEU A 330 -18.61 -4.31 5.11
CA LEU A 330 -19.94 -3.94 5.63
C LEU A 330 -20.35 -2.49 5.31
N ASN A 331 -19.42 -1.64 4.87
CA ASN A 331 -19.74 -0.26 4.50
C ASN A 331 -20.41 -0.17 3.11
N ASP A 332 -19.98 -0.99 2.15
CA ASP A 332 -20.41 -0.89 0.75
C ASP A 332 -20.65 -2.23 0.04
N GLY A 333 -20.43 -3.36 0.72
CA GLY A 333 -20.72 -4.70 0.20
C GLY A 333 -19.68 -5.26 -0.78
N THR A 334 -18.53 -4.62 -0.98
CA THR A 334 -17.52 -5.13 -1.91
C THR A 334 -16.87 -6.42 -1.41
N CYS A 335 -16.37 -7.23 -2.35
CA CYS A 335 -15.63 -8.46 -2.06
C CYS A 335 -14.31 -8.15 -1.33
N GLU A 336 -14.05 -8.87 -0.24
CA GLU A 336 -12.84 -8.73 0.60
C GLU A 336 -12.09 -10.08 0.76
N GLY A 337 -12.59 -11.15 0.13
CA GLY A 337 -12.03 -12.49 0.20
C GLY A 337 -12.95 -13.55 -0.38
#